data_AF-A0A224Y830-F1
#
_entry.id   AF-A0A224Y830-F1
#
_cell.length_a   1.000
_cell.length_b   1.000
_cell.length_c   1.000
_cell.angle_alpha   90.00
_cell.angle_beta   90.00
_cell.angle_gamma   90.00
#
_symmetry.space_group_name_H-M   'P 1'
#
loop_
_entity.id
_entity.type
_entity.pdbx_description
1 polymer ?
#
loop_
_entity_poly.entity_id
_entity_poly.type
_entity_poly.pdbx_seq_one_letter_code
_entity_poly.pdbx_strand_id
1 'polypeptide(L)'
;MDSVRRLFFIALIVCSALTEAAEAQKGKRDEEEQDNPTDQAVKNECWLKPNYHRCKDYVPRWYYDTTYLLCKPYLYGGCGGKNVNAFKSHEECMTRCMFEVPQVGGRSGGQGGRRPIFKRG
;
A
#
# COMPACT_ATOMS: atom_id res chain seq x y z
N MET A 1 20.26 -63.62 -21.84
CA MET A 1 19.61 -62.38 -22.36
C MET A 1 19.46 -61.35 -21.24
N ASP A 2 20.50 -61.18 -20.41
CA ASP A 2 20.36 -60.62 -19.06
C ASP A 2 21.13 -59.31 -18.88
N SER A 3 22.20 -59.08 -19.64
CA SER A 3 22.88 -57.78 -19.68
C SER A 3 22.04 -56.72 -20.41
N VAL A 4 21.33 -57.10 -21.48
CA VAL A 4 20.53 -56.13 -22.26
C VAL A 4 19.32 -55.66 -21.47
N ARG A 5 18.64 -56.56 -20.74
CA ARG A 5 17.54 -56.21 -19.83
C ARG A 5 18.00 -55.32 -18.67
N ARG A 6 19.17 -55.60 -18.09
CA ARG A 6 19.77 -54.74 -17.06
C ARG A 6 20.11 -53.35 -17.59
N LEU A 7 20.65 -53.26 -18.82
CA LEU A 7 20.91 -51.98 -19.47
C LEU A 7 19.62 -51.21 -19.77
N PHE A 8 18.54 -51.89 -20.17
CA PHE A 8 17.22 -51.26 -20.33
C PHE A 8 16.64 -50.76 -19.01
N PHE A 9 16.74 -51.54 -17.92
CA PHE A 9 16.29 -51.11 -16.59
C PHE A 9 17.11 -49.93 -16.07
N ILE A 10 18.44 -49.95 -16.26
CA ILE A 10 19.32 -48.83 -15.91
C ILE A 10 18.94 -47.59 -16.74
N ALA A 11 18.69 -47.74 -18.04
CA ALA A 11 18.27 -46.64 -18.90
C ALA A 11 16.91 -46.05 -18.50
N LEU A 12 15.93 -46.87 -18.06
CA LEU A 12 14.64 -46.39 -17.55
C LEU A 12 14.78 -45.65 -16.21
N ILE A 13 15.62 -46.15 -15.29
CA ILE A 13 15.89 -45.47 -14.01
C ILE A 13 16.57 -44.12 -14.24
N VAL A 14 17.53 -44.07 -15.17
CA VAL A 14 18.20 -42.82 -15.58
C VAL A 14 17.20 -41.87 -16.28
N CYS A 15 16.27 -42.39 -17.09
CA CYS A 15 15.24 -41.58 -17.73
C CYS A 15 14.30 -40.93 -16.70
N SER A 16 13.83 -41.69 -15.71
CA SER A 16 12.97 -41.18 -14.63
C SER A 16 13.66 -40.11 -13.78
N ALA A 17 14.95 -40.29 -13.47
CA ALA A 17 15.73 -39.36 -12.64
C ALA A 17 16.20 -38.09 -13.39
N LEU A 18 16.16 -38.09 -14.72
CA LEU A 18 16.60 -36.94 -15.54
C LEU A 18 15.44 -36.10 -16.09
N THR A 19 14.18 -36.55 -15.97
CA THR A 19 12.99 -35.77 -16.37
C THR A 19 12.57 -34.68 -15.37
N GLU A 20 13.30 -34.50 -14.27
CA GLU A 20 13.03 -33.46 -13.28
C GLU A 20 13.83 -32.19 -13.56
N ALA A 21 13.70 -31.58 -14.76
CA ALA A 21 14.20 -30.23 -15.05
C ALA A 21 13.62 -29.62 -16.34
N ALA A 22 12.29 -29.59 -16.52
CA ALA A 22 11.68 -28.82 -17.60
C ALA A 22 10.24 -28.34 -17.33
N GLU A 23 9.87 -28.04 -16.08
CA GLU A 23 8.66 -27.27 -15.79
C GLU A 23 9.05 -25.78 -15.66
N ALA A 24 9.13 -25.11 -16.81
CA ALA A 24 9.23 -23.67 -16.88
C ALA A 24 7.96 -23.04 -16.27
N GLN A 25 8.06 -22.58 -15.03
CA GLN A 25 7.01 -21.84 -14.36
C GLN A 25 6.79 -20.48 -15.03
N LYS A 26 5.89 -20.46 -16.03
CA LYS A 26 5.30 -19.23 -16.53
C LYS A 26 4.25 -18.75 -15.54
N GLY A 27 4.72 -18.19 -14.43
CA GLY A 27 3.92 -17.41 -13.49
C GLY A 27 3.36 -16.18 -14.21
N LYS A 28 2.08 -16.24 -14.55
CA LYS A 28 1.30 -15.09 -15.00
C LYS A 28 0.96 -14.30 -13.73
N ARG A 29 1.62 -13.16 -13.56
CA ARG A 29 1.37 -12.23 -12.44
C ARG A 29 0.14 -11.40 -12.82
N ASP A 30 -1.04 -11.99 -12.68
CA ASP A 30 -2.27 -11.23 -12.52
C ASP A 30 -2.37 -10.89 -11.02
N GLU A 31 -2.52 -9.60 -10.70
CA GLU A 31 -2.44 -8.99 -9.37
C GLU A 31 -3.29 -9.70 -8.30
N GLU A 32 -2.65 -10.52 -7.47
CA GLU A 32 -3.09 -10.83 -6.12
C GLU A 32 -2.17 -10.12 -5.14
N GLU A 33 -2.64 -9.00 -4.61
CA GLU A 33 -2.00 -8.22 -3.54
C GLU A 33 -2.08 -9.02 -2.24
N GLN A 34 -1.19 -10.00 -2.09
CA GLN A 34 -1.00 -10.75 -0.85
C GLN A 34 0.08 -10.06 0.00
N ASP A 35 -0.44 -9.32 0.97
CA ASP A 35 0.22 -8.59 2.06
C ASP A 35 1.43 -9.33 2.66
N ASN A 36 2.64 -8.79 2.41
CA ASN A 36 3.85 -9.17 3.11
C ASN A 36 3.93 -8.33 4.42
N PRO A 37 3.83 -8.95 5.60
CA PRO A 37 3.61 -8.24 6.88
C PRO A 37 4.89 -7.62 7.48
N THR A 38 5.85 -7.24 6.63
CA THR A 38 7.10 -6.60 7.07
C THR A 38 7.48 -5.34 6.29
N ASP A 39 6.67 -4.95 5.29
CA ASP A 39 6.84 -3.70 4.56
C ASP A 39 5.49 -3.01 4.31
N GLN A 40 4.58 -3.08 5.29
CA GLN A 40 3.63 -1.98 5.44
C GLN A 40 4.39 -0.79 6.01
N ALA A 41 5.24 -0.21 5.17
CA ALA A 41 5.56 1.20 5.23
C ALA A 41 4.25 1.89 5.56
N VAL A 42 4.19 2.52 6.73
CA VAL A 42 3.05 3.31 7.19
C VAL A 42 2.64 4.16 6.00
N LYS A 43 1.59 3.75 5.28
CA LYS A 43 1.18 4.44 4.07
C LYS A 43 0.41 5.63 4.59
N ASN A 44 1.17 6.65 5.01
CA ASN A 44 0.65 7.83 5.66
C ASN A 44 -0.49 8.33 4.80
N GLU A 45 -1.62 8.64 5.43
CA GLU A 45 -2.90 8.90 4.79
C GLU A 45 -2.79 9.85 3.59
N CYS A 46 -1.85 10.78 3.69
CA CYS A 46 -1.42 11.77 2.72
C CYS A 46 -0.97 11.24 1.35
N TRP A 47 -0.40 10.03 1.29
CA TRP A 47 0.15 9.44 0.05
C TRP A 47 -0.81 8.47 -0.63
N LEU A 48 -2.00 8.26 -0.04
CA LEU A 48 -3.07 7.52 -0.70
C LEU A 48 -3.71 8.39 -1.78
N LYS A 49 -4.18 7.78 -2.87
CA LYS A 49 -5.03 8.50 -3.83
C LYS A 49 -6.34 8.87 -3.12
N PRO A 50 -6.92 10.07 -3.30
CA PRO A 50 -8.25 10.37 -2.77
C PRO A 50 -9.33 9.45 -3.34
N ASN A 51 -10.36 9.19 -2.54
CA ASN A 51 -11.49 8.36 -2.96
C ASN A 51 -12.54 9.17 -3.76
N TYR A 52 -12.54 9.02 -5.08
CA TYR A 52 -13.52 9.65 -5.98
C TYR A 52 -14.77 8.80 -6.24
N HIS A 53 -14.92 7.66 -5.55
CA HIS A 53 -16.06 6.78 -5.79
C HIS A 53 -17.38 7.50 -5.46
N ARG A 54 -18.35 7.41 -6.37
CA ARG A 54 -19.67 7.98 -6.14
C ARG A 54 -20.45 7.03 -5.24
N CYS A 55 -20.78 7.50 -4.05
CA CYS A 55 -21.74 6.81 -3.19
C CYS A 55 -23.05 7.63 -3.14
N LYS A 56 -23.76 7.61 -2.02
CA LYS A 56 -25.08 8.23 -1.89
C LYS A 56 -25.04 9.71 -1.48
N ASP A 57 -23.87 10.24 -1.14
CA ASP A 57 -23.68 11.62 -0.67
C ASP A 57 -22.65 12.38 -1.51
N TYR A 58 -22.62 13.70 -1.35
CA TYR A 58 -21.58 14.57 -1.89
C TYR A 58 -21.09 15.51 -0.78
N VAL A 59 -19.95 15.17 -0.21
CA VAL A 59 -19.37 15.88 0.93
C VAL A 59 -18.10 16.59 0.48
N PRO A 60 -18.03 17.93 0.58
CA PRO A 60 -16.79 18.66 0.33
C PRO A 60 -15.68 18.21 1.28
N ARG A 61 -14.53 17.85 0.71
CA ARG A 61 -13.34 17.39 1.45
C ARG A 61 -12.08 17.92 0.81
N TRP A 62 -10.97 17.76 1.51
CA TRP A 62 -9.63 18.15 1.07
C TRP A 62 -8.76 16.90 0.99
N TYR A 63 -7.95 16.78 -0.06
CA TYR A 63 -6.96 15.73 -0.19
C TYR A 63 -5.59 16.34 -0.45
N TYR A 64 -4.53 15.66 0.00
CA TYR A 64 -3.17 16.04 -0.29
C TYR A 64 -2.75 15.54 -1.66
N ASP A 65 -2.38 16.46 -2.55
CA ASP A 65 -1.85 16.15 -3.87
C ASP A 65 -0.33 16.11 -3.79
N THR A 66 0.23 14.91 -3.79
CA THR A 66 1.68 14.68 -3.70
C THR A 66 2.45 15.16 -4.93
N THR A 67 1.79 15.38 -6.07
CA THR A 67 2.42 15.91 -7.28
C THR A 67 2.75 17.39 -7.12
N TYR A 68 1.85 18.13 -6.48
CA TYR A 68 1.96 19.58 -6.28
C TYR A 68 2.31 19.94 -4.83
N LEU A 69 2.43 18.95 -3.94
CA LEU A 69 2.69 19.09 -2.51
C LEU A 69 1.71 20.07 -1.82
N LEU A 70 0.43 20.01 -2.20
CA LEU A 70 -0.59 20.92 -1.69
C LEU A 70 -1.95 20.24 -1.51
N CYS A 71 -2.76 20.78 -0.60
CA CYS A 71 -4.10 20.29 -0.36
C CYS A 71 -5.13 20.87 -1.33
N LYS A 72 -5.86 20.02 -2.05
CA LYS A 72 -6.88 20.40 -3.04
C LYS A 72 -8.28 20.00 -2.57
N PRO A 73 -9.31 20.81 -2.86
CA PRO A 73 -10.69 20.44 -2.57
C PRO A 73 -11.18 19.38 -3.57
N TYR A 74 -12.05 18.50 -3.11
CA TYR A 74 -12.77 17.52 -3.94
C TYR A 74 -14.13 17.14 -3.33
N LEU A 75 -14.97 16.46 -4.11
CA LEU A 75 -16.24 15.91 -3.62
C LEU A 75 -16.06 14.43 -3.26
N TYR A 76 -16.24 14.12 -1.98
CA TYR A 76 -16.23 12.76 -1.46
C TYR A 76 -17.64 12.16 -1.47
N GLY A 77 -17.77 10.93 -1.94
CA GLY A 77 -19.06 10.23 -2.09
C GLY A 77 -19.76 9.86 -0.77
N GLY A 78 -19.11 10.05 0.38
CA GLY A 78 -19.66 9.70 1.70
C GLY A 78 -19.43 8.26 2.14
N CYS A 79 -18.75 7.43 1.33
CA CYS A 79 -18.44 6.04 1.68
C CYS A 79 -17.00 5.63 1.31
N GLY A 80 -16.49 4.59 1.98
CA GLY A 80 -15.12 4.09 1.80
C GLY A 80 -14.21 4.48 2.97
N GLY A 81 -14.32 3.75 4.08
CA GLY A 81 -13.67 4.08 5.35
C GLY A 81 -12.17 3.79 5.46
N LYS A 82 -11.54 3.18 4.44
CA LYS A 82 -10.10 2.83 4.47
C LYS A 82 -9.19 3.79 3.71
N ASN A 83 -9.77 4.69 2.89
CA ASN A 83 -9.00 5.69 2.17
C ASN A 83 -9.08 7.02 2.92
N VAL A 84 -7.97 7.36 3.58
CA VAL A 84 -7.90 8.40 4.59
C VAL A 84 -7.32 9.73 4.08
N ASN A 85 -7.01 9.85 2.77
CA ASN A 85 -6.66 11.13 2.15
C ASN A 85 -7.91 12.02 1.92
N ALA A 86 -8.62 12.36 3.00
CA ALA A 86 -9.96 12.95 2.97
C ALA A 86 -10.25 13.81 4.22
N PHE A 87 -9.69 15.00 4.28
CA PHE A 87 -9.76 15.91 5.43
C PHE A 87 -10.96 16.86 5.34
N LYS A 88 -11.44 17.35 6.49
CA LYS A 88 -12.60 18.25 6.56
C LYS A 88 -12.24 19.70 6.20
N SER A 89 -10.98 20.10 6.44
CA SER A 89 -10.50 21.44 6.11
C SER A 89 -9.13 21.42 5.44
N HIS A 90 -8.81 22.50 4.72
CA HIS A 90 -7.49 22.73 4.13
C HIS A 90 -6.39 22.73 5.20
N GLU A 91 -6.63 23.41 6.34
CA GLU A 91 -5.68 23.49 7.45
C GLU A 91 -5.40 22.10 8.07
N GLU A 92 -6.44 21.29 8.25
CA GLU A 92 -6.31 19.91 8.75
C GLU A 92 -5.45 19.06 7.81
N CYS A 93 -5.68 19.19 6.51
CA CYS A 93 -4.91 18.50 5.47
C CYS A 93 -3.44 18.93 5.48
N MET A 94 -3.16 20.23 5.45
CA MET A 94 -1.79 20.76 5.41
C MET A 94 -1.02 20.41 6.69
N THR A 95 -1.67 20.53 7.85
CA THR A 95 -1.06 20.20 9.15
C THR A 95 -0.71 18.71 9.24
N ARG A 96 -1.52 17.82 8.67
CA ARG A 96 -1.21 16.38 8.68
C ARG A 96 -0.18 15.98 7.62
N CYS A 97 -0.20 16.60 6.44
CA CYS A 97 0.51 16.06 5.29
C CYS A 97 1.76 16.82 4.86
N MET A 98 1.87 18.11 5.19
CA MET A 98 3.03 18.91 4.81
C MET A 98 4.27 18.59 5.66
N PHE A 99 4.07 18.07 6.88
CA PHE A 99 5.16 17.72 7.79
C PHE A 99 5.59 16.23 7.72
N GLU A 100 4.93 15.41 6.90
CA GLU A 100 5.25 13.98 6.68
C GLU A 100 6.35 13.77 5.62
N VAL A 101 7.29 14.72 5.52
CA VAL A 101 8.49 14.55 4.69
C VAL A 101 9.34 13.41 5.28
N PRO A 102 9.86 12.49 4.45
CA PRO A 102 10.76 11.44 4.92
C PRO A 102 11.89 12.07 5.74
N GLN A 103 12.00 11.62 6.99
CA GLN A 103 12.92 12.11 8.00
C GLN A 103 14.37 11.94 7.52
N VAL A 104 14.89 12.90 6.75
CA VAL A 104 16.35 13.11 6.64
C VAL A 104 16.79 13.75 7.96
N GLY A 105 16.97 12.90 8.97
CA GLY A 105 17.66 13.19 10.22
C GLY A 105 17.20 14.44 11.00
N GLY A 106 16.14 14.32 11.79
CA GLY A 106 15.78 15.33 12.80
C GLY A 106 14.85 14.76 13.86
N ARG A 107 15.30 14.77 15.13
CA ARG A 107 14.55 14.21 16.28
C ARG A 107 13.16 14.80 16.41
N SER A 108 12.17 13.92 16.59
CA SER A 108 10.79 14.22 16.95
C SER A 108 10.68 15.11 18.18
N GLY A 109 10.04 16.26 18.03
CA GLY A 109 9.54 17.08 19.14
C GLY A 109 8.02 17.01 19.15
N GLY A 110 7.45 16.10 19.93
CA GLY A 110 6.02 16.12 20.24
C GLY A 110 5.70 17.35 21.09
N GLN A 111 4.62 18.05 20.76
CA GLN A 111 4.00 19.04 21.66
C GLN A 111 2.48 19.06 21.44
N GLY A 112 1.77 18.42 22.38
CA GLY A 112 0.36 18.69 22.62
C GLY A 112 0.21 20.08 23.25
N GLY A 113 -0.39 21.01 22.50
CA GLY A 113 -0.82 22.31 23.02
C GLY A 113 -2.20 22.20 23.68
N ARG A 114 -2.30 22.49 24.97
CA ARG A 114 -3.58 22.63 25.68
C ARG A 114 -4.35 23.82 25.12
N ARG A 115 -5.65 23.66 24.85
CA ARG A 115 -6.54 24.77 24.46
C ARG A 115 -6.62 25.79 25.61
N PRO A 116 -6.56 27.10 25.35
CA PRO A 116 -6.83 28.10 26.37
C PRO A 116 -8.32 28.09 26.75
N ILE A 117 -8.60 27.98 28.06
CA ILE A 117 -9.92 28.19 28.63
C ILE A 117 -10.12 29.71 28.75
N PHE A 118 -10.87 30.31 27.83
CA PHE A 118 -11.36 31.67 28.01
C PHE A 118 -12.38 31.69 29.16
N LYS A 119 -11.95 32.10 30.36
CA LYS A 119 -12.89 32.52 31.41
C LYS A 119 -13.38 33.93 31.07
N ARG A 120 -14.67 34.05 30.78
CA ARG A 120 -15.35 35.35 30.70
C ARG A 120 -15.42 35.92 32.11
N GLY A 121 -14.91 37.14 32.28
CA GLY A 121 -15.28 38.03 33.38
C GLY A 121 -16.54 38.82 33.01
#